data_AF-A0AAD7NNR6-F1
#
_entry.id   AF-A0AAD7NNR6-F1
#
_cell.length_a   1.000
_cell.length_b   1.000
_cell.length_c   1.000
_cell.angle_alpha   90.00
_cell.angle_beta   90.00
_cell.angle_gamma   90.00
#
_symmetry.space_group_name_H-M   'P 1'
#
loop_
_entity.id
_entity.type
_entity.pdbx_description
1 polymer ?
#
loop_
_entity_poly.entity_id
_entity_poly.type
_entity_poly.pdbx_seq_one_letter_code
_entity_poly.pdbx_strand_id
1 'polypeptide(L)'
;MNSRNTKDYEDRAGPAFTVWNKWQPACDACGRVETSLGKQQLLSCAGCLLAKYCSKECQKRDWKSTHKDRCHLFEADRKLSTVFAKSLGPGTINDPTLSLADKVIQW
;
A
#
# COMPACT_ATOMS: atom_id res chain seq x y z
N MET A 1 33.52 -5.89 10.99
CA MET A 1 32.49 -4.81 10.93
C MET A 1 32.58 -4.22 9.54
N ASN A 2 31.82 -4.74 8.57
CA ASN A 2 31.93 -4.29 7.17
C ASN A 2 30.85 -3.28 6.84
N SER A 3 31.30 -2.02 6.79
CA SER A 3 30.63 -0.87 6.18
C SER A 3 30.30 -1.19 4.72
N ARG A 4 29.01 -1.31 4.41
CA ARG A 4 28.55 -1.41 3.02
C ARG A 4 28.60 -0.02 2.40
N ASN A 5 29.56 0.13 1.49
CA ASN A 5 29.86 1.31 0.70
C ASN A 5 28.74 1.52 -0.33
N THR A 6 28.19 2.73 -0.44
CA THR A 6 27.00 3.06 -1.25
C THR A 6 27.22 3.05 -2.77
N LYS A 7 28.42 2.69 -3.23
CA LYS A 7 28.88 2.86 -4.62
C LYS A 7 28.46 1.72 -5.55
N ASP A 8 28.07 0.56 -5.02
CA ASP A 8 27.63 -0.58 -5.83
C ASP A 8 26.18 -0.44 -6.37
N TYR A 9 25.47 0.63 -6.00
CA TYR A 9 24.07 0.84 -6.39
C TYR A 9 23.92 1.60 -7.72
N GLU A 10 24.97 2.29 -8.18
CA GLU A 10 24.88 3.25 -9.29
C GLU A 10 25.18 2.62 -10.66
N ASP A 11 25.84 1.46 -10.74
CA ASP A 11 26.20 0.80 -12.01
C ASP A 11 25.09 -0.09 -12.62
N ARG A 12 23.92 -0.17 -11.97
CA ARG A 12 22.73 -0.88 -12.49
C ARG A 12 21.63 0.03 -13.00
N ALA A 13 21.85 1.35 -13.02
CA ALA A 13 20.88 2.35 -13.46
C ALA A 13 21.28 2.91 -14.84
N GLY A 14 20.57 2.48 -15.89
CA GLY A 14 20.56 3.16 -17.19
C GLY A 14 20.00 4.60 -17.12
N PRO A 15 20.00 5.34 -18.24
CA PRO A 15 20.00 6.80 -18.23
C PRO A 15 18.73 7.41 -17.62
N ALA A 16 18.99 8.28 -16.64
CA ALA A 16 18.22 9.40 -16.15
C ALA A 16 16.76 9.60 -16.67
N PHE A 17 15.85 9.64 -15.69
CA PHE A 17 14.68 10.53 -15.63
C PHE A 17 13.40 10.18 -16.43
N THR A 18 13.28 9.02 -17.08
CA THR A 18 12.02 8.62 -17.76
C THR A 18 11.41 7.28 -17.34
N VAL A 19 11.87 6.67 -16.25
CA VAL A 19 11.16 5.53 -15.65
C VAL A 19 10.77 5.90 -14.24
N TRP A 20 9.60 6.52 -14.09
CA TRP A 20 8.88 6.56 -12.82
C TRP A 20 8.88 5.12 -12.29
N ASN A 21 9.61 4.86 -11.20
CA ASN A 21 9.71 3.54 -10.58
C ASN A 21 8.29 3.00 -10.42
N LYS A 22 7.91 2.06 -11.29
CA LYS A 22 6.55 1.52 -11.36
C LYS A 22 6.36 0.56 -10.20
N TRP A 23 6.18 1.12 -9.00
CA TRP A 23 5.99 0.35 -7.79
C TRP A 23 4.74 -0.54 -7.95
N GLN A 24 4.94 -1.85 -7.90
CA GLN A 24 3.85 -2.81 -8.01
C GLN A 24 3.28 -3.09 -6.62
N PRO A 25 1.97 -2.98 -6.40
CA PRO A 25 1.34 -3.42 -5.17
C PRO A 25 1.68 -4.89 -4.89
N ALA A 26 2.04 -5.19 -3.65
CA ALA A 26 2.41 -6.53 -3.22
C ALA A 26 1.70 -6.91 -1.92
N CYS A 27 1.58 -8.22 -1.69
CA CYS A 27 1.04 -8.75 -0.45
C CYS A 27 2.00 -8.48 0.71
N ASP A 28 1.58 -7.75 1.73
CA ASP A 28 2.40 -7.42 2.91
C ASP A 28 2.89 -8.66 3.68
N ALA A 29 2.14 -9.76 3.60
CA ALA A 29 2.47 -11.00 4.32
C ALA A 29 3.40 -11.96 3.57
N CYS A 30 3.56 -11.83 2.25
CA CYS A 30 4.33 -12.80 1.45
C CYS A 30 5.11 -12.22 0.27
N GLY A 31 4.98 -10.93 0.00
CA GLY A 31 5.70 -10.24 -1.07
C GLY A 31 5.23 -10.53 -2.49
N ARG A 32 4.20 -11.38 -2.69
CA ARG A 32 3.65 -11.61 -4.03
C ARG A 32 3.08 -10.31 -4.60
N VAL A 33 3.63 -9.89 -5.72
CA VAL A 33 3.14 -8.73 -6.49
C VAL A 33 1.82 -9.07 -7.16
N GLU A 34 0.95 -8.07 -7.30
CA GLU A 34 -0.38 -8.23 -7.88
C GLU A 34 -0.35 -8.81 -9.30
N THR A 35 0.65 -8.43 -10.11
CA THR A 35 0.84 -8.98 -11.47
C THR A 35 1.07 -10.50 -11.50
N SER A 36 1.57 -11.09 -10.40
CA SER A 36 1.76 -12.53 -10.28
C SER A 36 0.50 -13.29 -9.83
N LEU A 37 -0.57 -12.58 -9.46
CA LEU A 37 -1.85 -13.17 -9.02
C LEU A 37 -2.84 -13.37 -10.19
N GLY A 38 -2.42 -13.06 -11.42
CA GLY A 38 -3.24 -13.20 -12.62
C GLY A 38 -4.41 -12.20 -12.62
N LYS A 39 -5.64 -12.72 -12.58
CA LYS A 39 -6.87 -11.88 -12.52
C LYS A 39 -7.28 -11.52 -11.09
N GLN A 40 -6.61 -12.05 -10.07
CA GLN A 40 -6.95 -11.78 -8.68
C GLN A 40 -6.28 -10.48 -8.21
N GLN A 41 -7.07 -9.59 -7.63
CA GLN A 41 -6.60 -8.35 -7.03
C GLN A 41 -6.20 -8.56 -5.57
N LEU A 42 -5.33 -7.69 -5.06
CA LEU A 42 -5.00 -7.68 -3.64
C LEU A 42 -6.18 -7.15 -2.81
N LEU A 43 -6.42 -7.81 -1.68
CA LEU A 43 -7.43 -7.45 -0.70
C LEU A 43 -6.87 -6.40 0.27
N SER A 44 -7.60 -5.31 0.51
CA SER A 44 -7.26 -4.35 1.56
C SER A 44 -7.69 -4.81 2.95
N CYS A 45 -6.91 -4.47 3.97
CA CYS A 45 -7.36 -4.57 5.36
C CYS A 45 -8.54 -3.62 5.60
N ALA A 46 -9.66 -4.13 6.13
CA ALA A 46 -10.87 -3.32 6.35
C ALA A 46 -10.71 -2.20 7.39
N GLY A 47 -9.79 -2.34 8.35
CA GLY A 47 -9.54 -1.33 9.38
C GLY A 47 -8.79 -0.12 8.84
N CYS A 48 -7.55 -0.34 8.37
CA CYS A 48 -6.69 0.74 7.92
C CYS A 48 -6.75 1.05 6.42
N LEU A 49 -7.26 0.13 5.58
CA LEU A 49 -7.25 0.15 4.11
C LEU A 49 -5.87 0.20 3.43
N LEU A 50 -4.79 0.40 4.19
CA LEU A 50 -3.42 0.52 3.68
C LEU A 50 -2.76 -0.82 3.36
N ALA A 51 -2.89 -1.82 4.23
CA ALA A 51 -2.25 -3.11 4.02
C ALA A 51 -3.01 -3.94 2.98
N LYS A 52 -2.27 -4.63 2.11
CA LYS A 52 -2.75 -5.39 0.96
C LYS A 52 -2.35 -6.87 1.09
N TYR A 53 -3.28 -7.78 0.81
CA TYR A 53 -3.07 -9.21 0.97
C TYR A 53 -3.64 -10.01 -0.21
N CYS A 54 -2.92 -11.04 -0.65
CA CYS A 54 -3.45 -11.92 -1.69
C CYS A 54 -4.54 -12.88 -1.17
N SER A 55 -4.64 -13.08 0.15
CA SER A 55 -5.62 -13.99 0.75
C SER A 55 -5.89 -13.65 2.21
N LYS A 56 -6.99 -14.21 2.75
CA LYS A 56 -7.36 -14.05 4.18
C LYS A 56 -6.33 -14.71 5.11
N GLU A 57 -5.69 -15.78 4.65
CA GLU A 57 -4.65 -16.49 5.40
C GLU A 57 -3.40 -15.63 5.53
N CYS A 58 -3.04 -14.91 4.47
CA CYS A 58 -1.94 -13.94 4.48
C CYS A 58 -2.22 -12.81 5.48
N GLN A 59 -3.44 -12.24 5.47
CA GLN A 59 -3.84 -11.24 6.46
C GLN A 59 -3.77 -11.78 7.89
N LYS A 60 -4.32 -12.97 8.17
CA LYS A 60 -4.31 -13.56 9.52
C LYS A 60 -2.90 -13.85 10.03
N ARG A 61 -1.99 -14.26 9.14
CA ARG A 61 -0.59 -14.50 9.49
C ARG A 61 0.10 -13.19 9.86
N ASP A 62 -0.05 -12.17 9.01
CA ASP A 62 0.55 -10.85 9.23
C ASP A 62 -0.06 -10.14 10.45
N TRP A 63 -1.35 -10.36 10.71
CA TRP A 63 -2.04 -9.88 11.91
C TRP A 63 -1.38 -10.35 13.20
N LYS A 64 -0.97 -11.62 13.26
CA LYS A 64 -0.32 -12.19 14.44
C LYS A 64 1.14 -11.76 14.58
N SER A 65 1.82 -11.41 13.49
CA SER A 65 3.23 -11.02 13.53
C SER A 65 3.43 -9.55 13.86
N THR A 66 2.71 -8.66 13.16
CA THR A 66 3.11 -7.23 13.08
C THR A 66 1.96 -6.29 12.73
N HIS A 67 0.98 -6.74 11.94
CA HIS A 67 -0.02 -5.82 11.41
C HIS A 67 -0.98 -5.27 12.47
N LYS A 68 -1.29 -6.05 13.52
CA LYS A 68 -2.20 -5.61 14.59
C LYS A 68 -1.77 -4.28 15.20
N ASP A 69 -0.49 -4.13 15.54
CA ASP A 69 0.02 -2.91 16.19
C ASP A 69 -0.02 -1.72 15.23
N ARG A 70 0.29 -1.97 13.95
CA ARG A 70 0.33 -0.92 12.91
C ARG A 70 -1.07 -0.54 12.42
N CYS A 71 -2.04 -1.45 12.47
CA CYS A 71 -3.39 -1.22 11.96
C CYS A 71 -4.09 -0.07 12.71
N HIS A 72 -3.93 0.01 14.03
CA HIS A 72 -4.55 1.05 14.85
C HIS A 72 -3.99 2.44 14.57
N LEU A 73 -2.68 2.55 14.33
CA LEU A 73 -2.03 3.82 13.98
C LEU A 73 -2.60 4.37 12.67
N PHE A 74 -2.69 3.53 11.66
CA PHE A 74 -3.18 3.92 10.35
C PHE A 74 -4.69 4.18 10.30
N GLU A 75 -5.48 3.50 11.15
CA GLU A 75 -6.91 3.78 11.27
C GLU A 75 -7.16 5.19 11.82
N ALA A 76 -6.35 5.66 12.77
CA ALA A 76 -6.45 7.00 13.32
C ALA A 76 -6.13 8.06 12.25
N ASP A 77 -5.03 7.90 11.51
CA ASP A 77 -4.67 8.80 10.40
C ASP A 77 -5.75 8.89 9.34
N ARG A 78 -6.37 7.76 8.98
CA ARG A 78 -7.50 7.72 8.04
C ARG A 78 -8.70 8.51 8.56
N LYS A 79 -9.04 8.38 9.84
CA LYS A 79 -10.17 9.13 10.42
C LYS A 79 -9.89 10.63 10.37
N LEU A 80 -8.67 11.06 10.68
CA LEU A 80 -8.26 12.47 10.59
C LEU A 80 -8.32 13.00 9.15
N SER A 81 -7.84 12.24 8.17
CA SER A 81 -7.89 12.66 6.75
C SER A 81 -9.33 12.80 6.24
N THR A 82 -10.25 11.92 6.65
CA THR A 82 -11.66 12.05 6.28
C THR A 82 -12.36 13.24 6.93
N VAL A 83 -11.92 13.69 8.11
CA VAL A 83 -12.44 14.90 8.75
C VAL A 83 -11.96 16.14 8.01
N PHE A 84 -10.68 16.18 7.63
CA PHE A 84 -10.14 17.26 6.82
C PHE A 84 -10.83 17.38 5.45
N ALA A 85 -11.03 16.25 4.76
CA ALA A 85 -11.72 16.20 3.47
C ALA A 85 -13.19 16.65 3.52
N LYS A 86 -13.86 16.56 4.68
CA LYS A 86 -15.24 17.05 4.87
C LYS A 86 -15.32 18.54 5.18
N SER A 87 -14.28 19.11 5.79
CA SER A 87 -14.21 20.52 6.17
C SER A 87 -13.79 21.42 5.01
N LEU A 88 -13.09 20.87 4.01
CA LEU A 88 -12.90 21.50 2.70
C LEU A 88 -14.14 21.17 1.86
N GLY A 89 -14.95 22.17 1.50
CA GLY A 89 -16.14 21.96 0.66
C GLY A 89 -15.82 21.31 -0.71
N PRO A 90 -16.83 20.97 -1.53
CA PRO A 90 -16.64 20.37 -2.85
C PRO A 90 -15.98 21.39 -3.80
N GLY A 91 -14.66 21.50 -3.71
CA GLY A 91 -13.83 22.48 -4.41
C GLY A 91 -12.54 21.81 -4.86
N THR A 92 -12.63 21.17 -6.03
CA THR A 92 -11.55 20.85 -6.98
C THR A 92 -10.28 20.21 -6.42
N ILE A 93 -10.32 18.89 -6.21
CA ILE A 93 -9.23 18.03 -6.67
C ILE A 93 -9.73 17.27 -7.89
N ASN A 94 -9.42 17.76 -9.10
CA ASN A 94 -9.51 16.97 -10.32
C ASN A 94 -8.30 16.03 -10.35
N ASP A 95 -8.26 15.07 -9.43
CA ASP A 95 -7.24 14.03 -9.38
C ASP A 95 -7.76 12.77 -10.09
N PRO A 96 -7.22 12.41 -11.26
CA PRO A 96 -7.69 11.26 -12.04
C PRO A 96 -7.38 9.89 -11.40
N THR A 97 -6.73 9.83 -10.23
CA THR A 97 -6.36 8.57 -9.56
C THR A 97 -7.33 8.15 -8.44
N LEU A 98 -8.26 9.02 -8.03
CA LEU A 98 -9.17 8.78 -6.90
C LEU A 98 -10.52 8.12 -7.26
N SER A 99 -10.59 7.42 -8.40
CA SER A 99 -11.72 6.55 -8.72
C SER A 99 -11.29 5.09 -8.70
N LEU A 100 -11.22 4.51 -7.50
CA LEU A 100 -11.32 3.06 -7.37
C LEU A 100 -12.29 2.75 -6.24
N ALA A 101 -13.46 2.25 -6.62
CA ALA A 101 -14.40 1.65 -5.71
C ALA A 101 -13.75 0.40 -5.10
N ASP A 102 -12.99 0.59 -4.03
CA ASP A 102 -12.44 -0.49 -3.24
C ASP A 102 -13.61 -1.24 -2.60
N LYS A 103 -13.77 -2.50 -3.01
CA LYS A 103 -14.69 -3.45 -2.39
C LYS A 103 -14.18 -3.76 -0.98
N VAL A 104 -14.51 -2.88 -0.04
CA VAL A 104 -14.31 -3.06 1.39
C VAL A 104 -15.13 -4.28 1.80
N ILE A 105 -14.46 -5.38 2.13
CA ILE A 105 -15.15 -6.52 2.72
C ILE A 105 -15.36 -6.21 4.20
N GLN A 106 -16.61 -6.02 4.61
CA GLN A 106 -17.02 -5.99 6.01
C GLN A 106 -17.08 -7.42 6.56
N TRP A 107 -16.54 -7.59 7.77
CA TRP A 107 -16.84 -8.70 8.68
C TRP A 107 -16.87 -8.14 10.11
#